data_AF-A0A356L632-F1
#
_entry.id   AF-A0A356L632-F1
#
_cell.length_a   1.000
_cell.length_b   1.000
_cell.length_c   1.000
_cell.angle_alpha   90.00
_cell.angle_beta   90.00
_cell.angle_gamma   90.00
#
_symmetry.space_group_name_H-M   'P 1'
#
loop_
_entity.id
_entity.type
_entity.pdbx_description
1 polymer ?
#
loop_
_entity_poly.entity_id
_entity_poly.type
_entity_poly.pdbx_seq_one_letter_code
_entity_poly.pdbx_strand_id
1 'polypeptide(L)'
;MKKIMTAVIAAGAFALGACDSNANDVAKNGDTVVIDFAGFKDGVQFPGGTATGYKLTLGSNTFVPGFEEQVVGMARGETRDINITFPTNYYPELAGQDVVFKVTVQDIIK
;
A
#
# COMPACT_ATOMS: atom_id res chain seq x y z
N MET A 1 4.01 -31.00 52.00
CA MET A 1 5.17 -30.76 51.14
C MET A 1 5.04 -31.59 49.87
N LYS A 2 4.72 -30.96 48.74
CA LYS A 2 4.97 -31.43 47.37
C LYS A 2 4.85 -30.18 46.49
N LYS A 3 6.01 -29.68 46.07
CA LYS A 3 6.18 -28.60 45.10
C LYS A 3 5.73 -29.14 43.75
N ILE A 4 4.93 -28.40 43.00
CA ILE A 4 5.03 -28.37 41.54
C ILE A 4 4.42 -27.07 41.02
N MET A 5 5.31 -26.27 40.45
CA MET A 5 5.05 -25.18 39.53
C MET A 5 4.21 -25.68 38.36
N THR A 6 3.23 -24.90 37.92
CA THR A 6 2.80 -24.92 36.52
C THR A 6 2.45 -23.51 36.12
N ALA A 7 3.25 -23.00 35.19
CA ALA A 7 3.15 -21.70 34.58
C ALA A 7 1.81 -21.56 33.84
N VAL A 8 1.10 -20.46 34.11
CA VAL A 8 0.06 -19.97 33.21
C VAL A 8 0.79 -19.18 32.12
N ILE A 9 1.01 -19.87 31.00
CA ILE A 9 1.35 -19.26 29.71
C ILE A 9 0.08 -18.52 29.27
N ALA A 10 0.07 -17.20 29.41
CA ALA A 10 -0.89 -16.37 28.72
C ALA A 10 -0.50 -16.34 27.23
N ALA A 11 -1.21 -17.16 26.46
CA ALA A 11 -1.19 -17.19 25.02
C ALA A 11 -1.63 -15.83 24.45
N GLY A 12 -0.65 -15.05 23.99
CA GLY A 12 -0.86 -13.99 23.02
C GLY A 12 -0.29 -14.43 21.68
N ALA A 13 -0.85 -15.50 21.11
CA ALA A 13 -0.61 -15.88 19.73
C ALA A 13 -1.20 -14.79 18.83
N PHE A 14 -0.40 -13.80 18.44
CA PHE A 14 -0.71 -13.02 17.25
C PHE A 14 -0.41 -13.95 16.07
N ALA A 15 -1.49 -14.56 15.59
CA ALA A 15 -1.48 -15.54 14.54
C ALA A 15 -0.75 -15.02 13.30
N LEU A 16 0.21 -15.83 12.86
CA LEU A 16 0.39 -16.23 11.48
C LEU A 16 -0.80 -15.85 10.59
N GLY A 17 -0.56 -14.91 9.69
CA GLY A 17 -1.37 -14.67 8.50
C GLY A 17 -0.45 -14.60 7.29
N ALA A 18 -0.10 -15.76 6.75
CA ALA A 18 0.33 -15.95 5.35
C ALA A 18 1.57 -15.15 4.87
N CYS A 19 2.79 -15.65 5.04
CA CYS A 19 3.41 -16.38 3.93
C CYS A 19 2.48 -17.43 3.32
N ASP A 20 1.48 -16.99 2.55
CA ASP A 20 0.74 -17.88 1.67
C ASP A 20 1.57 -18.04 0.40
N SER A 21 1.89 -19.29 0.10
CA SER A 21 2.78 -19.77 -0.94
C SER A 21 2.26 -19.57 -2.38
N ASN A 22 1.57 -18.46 -2.66
CA ASN A 22 1.31 -17.97 -4.02
C ASN A 22 2.37 -16.97 -4.45
N ALA A 23 3.63 -17.41 -4.44
CA ALA A 23 4.83 -16.63 -4.71
C ALA A 23 5.04 -16.23 -6.19
N ASN A 24 4.01 -15.82 -6.95
CA ASN A 24 4.19 -15.58 -8.40
C ASN A 24 3.77 -14.22 -8.95
N ASP A 25 2.94 -13.39 -8.30
CA ASP A 25 2.54 -12.08 -8.84
C ASP A 25 2.49 -11.00 -7.74
N VAL A 26 3.62 -10.68 -7.13
CA VAL A 26 3.77 -9.40 -6.41
C VAL A 26 4.18 -8.33 -7.39
N ALA A 27 3.70 -7.11 -7.18
CA ALA A 27 4.01 -5.97 -8.03
C ALA A 27 5.51 -5.62 -7.93
N LYS A 28 6.21 -5.54 -9.07
CA LYS A 28 7.63 -5.18 -9.13
C LYS A 28 7.86 -3.97 -10.05
N ASN A 29 9.00 -3.30 -9.87
CA ASN A 29 9.45 -2.30 -10.83
C ASN A 29 9.56 -2.90 -12.23
N GLY A 30 8.92 -2.27 -13.21
CA GLY A 30 8.74 -2.75 -14.57
C GLY A 30 7.34 -3.32 -14.86
N ASP A 31 6.64 -3.81 -13.84
CA ASP A 31 5.28 -4.34 -14.01
C ASP A 31 4.26 -3.20 -14.12
N THR A 32 3.19 -3.44 -14.87
CA THR A 32 2.03 -2.55 -14.96
C THR A 32 0.91 -3.06 -14.05
N VAL A 33 0.67 -2.36 -12.96
CA VAL A 33 -0.41 -2.71 -12.03
C VAL A 33 -1.70 -1.97 -12.38
N VAL A 34 -2.83 -2.66 -12.27
CA VAL A 34 -4.16 -2.05 -12.28
C VAL A 34 -4.52 -1.77 -10.84
N ILE A 35 -4.58 -0.50 -10.47
CA ILE A 35 -4.85 -0.05 -9.10
C ILE A 35 -6.09 0.83 -9.04
N ASP A 36 -6.83 0.69 -7.95
CA ASP A 36 -7.82 1.67 -7.52
C ASP A 36 -7.19 2.48 -6.40
N PHE A 37 -7.14 3.80 -6.53
CA PHE A 37 -6.61 4.66 -5.48
C PHE A 37 -7.59 5.76 -5.13
N ALA A 38 -7.65 6.11 -3.85
CA ALA A 38 -8.43 7.22 -3.33
C ALA A 38 -7.58 8.09 -2.41
N GLY A 39 -7.33 9.33 -2.83
CA GLY A 39 -6.50 10.31 -2.16
C GLY A 39 -7.32 11.19 -1.22
N PHE A 40 -6.86 11.28 0.02
CA PHE A 40 -7.43 12.08 1.08
C PHE A 40 -6.38 13.08 1.57
N LYS A 41 -6.76 14.35 1.63
CA LYS A 41 -5.96 15.44 2.18
C LYS A 41 -6.65 15.91 3.46
N ASP A 42 -6.00 15.80 4.60
CA ASP A 42 -6.58 16.17 5.91
C ASP A 42 -7.95 15.49 6.18
N GLY A 43 -8.13 14.26 5.69
CA GLY A 43 -9.40 13.52 5.78
C GLY A 43 -10.47 13.91 4.76
N VAL A 44 -10.20 14.92 3.92
CA VAL A 44 -11.08 15.35 2.83
C VAL A 44 -10.60 14.74 1.52
N GLN A 45 -11.48 14.01 0.83
CA GLN A 45 -11.16 13.49 -0.50
C GLN A 45 -11.03 14.66 -1.49
N PHE A 46 -9.92 14.74 -2.21
CA PHE A 46 -9.69 15.82 -3.17
C PHE A 46 -9.93 15.36 -4.62
N PRO A 47 -10.47 16.25 -5.49
CA PRO A 47 -10.68 15.94 -6.90
C PRO A 47 -9.35 15.72 -7.61
N GLY A 48 -9.27 14.68 -8.44
CA GLY A 48 -8.03 14.27 -9.11
C GLY A 48 -7.12 13.34 -8.30
N GLY A 49 -7.44 13.10 -7.03
CA GLY A 49 -6.75 12.13 -6.19
C GLY A 49 -7.37 10.73 -6.19
N THR A 50 -8.44 10.49 -6.95
CA THR A 50 -9.16 9.21 -6.96
C THR A 50 -9.28 8.66 -8.38
N ALA A 51 -8.93 7.40 -8.57
CA ALA A 51 -9.13 6.69 -9.82
C ALA A 51 -9.40 5.20 -9.57
N THR A 52 -10.14 4.57 -10.47
CA THR A 52 -10.45 3.14 -10.44
C THR A 52 -9.99 2.50 -11.75
N GLY A 53 -9.32 1.35 -11.68
CA GLY A 53 -8.78 0.62 -12.82
C GLY A 53 -7.58 1.34 -13.46
N TYR A 54 -6.88 2.17 -12.70
CA TYR A 54 -5.77 2.96 -13.22
C TYR A 54 -4.56 2.06 -13.46
N LYS A 55 -4.03 2.09 -14.69
CA LYS A 55 -2.83 1.33 -15.06
C LYS A 55 -1.60 2.15 -14.73
N LEU A 56 -0.84 1.72 -13.73
CA LEU A 56 0.41 2.35 -13.33
C LEU A 56 1.57 1.39 -13.60
N THR A 57 2.52 1.83 -14.42
CA THR A 57 3.79 1.12 -14.59
C THR A 57 4.74 1.52 -13.47
N LEU A 58 5.11 0.56 -12.63
CA LEU A 58 6.00 0.79 -11.50
C LEU A 58 7.44 1.01 -11.99
N GLY A 59 8.13 2.00 -11.44
CA GLY A 59 9.45 2.42 -11.88
C GLY A 59 9.44 3.33 -13.12
N SER A 60 8.27 3.72 -13.61
CA SER A 60 8.18 4.69 -14.72
C SER A 60 8.52 6.11 -14.29
N ASN A 61 8.55 6.39 -12.97
CA ASN A 61 8.72 7.73 -12.40
C ASN A 61 7.71 8.74 -12.98
N THR A 62 6.58 8.26 -13.49
CA THR A 62 5.50 9.09 -14.04
C THR A 62 4.56 9.53 -12.93
N PHE A 63 4.55 8.81 -11.81
CA PHE A 63 3.80 9.19 -10.62
C PHE A 63 4.69 9.90 -9.59
N VAL A 64 4.08 10.35 -8.50
CA VAL A 64 4.81 11.04 -7.45
C VAL A 64 5.76 10.05 -6.74
N PRO A 65 7.02 10.44 -6.49
CA PRO A 65 7.98 9.59 -5.81
C PRO A 65 7.46 9.16 -4.43
N GLY A 66 7.78 7.93 -4.03
CA GLY A 66 7.31 7.31 -2.78
C GLY A 66 5.95 6.63 -2.88
N PHE A 67 5.15 6.88 -3.92
CA PHE A 67 3.91 6.13 -4.16
C PHE A 67 4.21 4.76 -4.75
N GLU A 68 4.92 4.74 -5.89
CA GLU A 68 5.25 3.50 -6.61
C GLU A 68 6.02 2.51 -5.70
N GLU A 69 6.97 3.01 -4.90
CA GLU A 69 7.77 2.20 -3.97
C GLU A 69 6.93 1.48 -2.90
N GLN A 70 5.82 2.08 -2.47
CA GLN A 70 4.91 1.48 -1.50
C GLN A 70 3.92 0.50 -2.14
N VAL A 71 3.65 0.62 -3.44
CA VAL A 71 2.88 -0.35 -4.22
C VAL A 71 3.74 -1.55 -4.61
N VAL A 72 5.04 -1.36 -4.82
CA VAL A 72 5.99 -2.45 -5.02
C VAL A 72 5.92 -3.41 -3.84
N GLY A 73 5.82 -4.70 -4.14
CA GLY A 73 5.65 -5.77 -3.17
C GLY A 73 4.21 -6.01 -2.71
N MET A 74 3.22 -5.22 -3.16
CA MET A 74 1.81 -5.54 -2.97
C MET A 74 1.38 -6.70 -3.87
N ALA A 75 0.57 -7.59 -3.35
CA ALA A 75 -0.07 -8.66 -4.12
C ALA A 75 -1.37 -8.19 -4.77
N ARG A 76 -1.83 -8.93 -5.79
CA ARG A 76 -3.17 -8.74 -6.35
C ARG A 76 -4.25 -8.93 -5.27
N GLY A 77 -5.18 -7.98 -5.20
CA GLY A 77 -6.26 -7.92 -4.21
C GLY A 77 -5.85 -7.26 -2.88
N GLU A 78 -4.59 -6.87 -2.71
CA GLU A 78 -4.12 -6.22 -1.50
C GLU A 78 -4.51 -4.74 -1.48
N THR A 79 -4.93 -4.25 -0.31
CA THR A 79 -5.19 -2.84 -0.05
C THR A 79 -4.18 -2.30 0.95
N ARG A 80 -3.60 -1.14 0.65
CA ARG A 80 -2.62 -0.47 1.51
C ARG A 80 -2.85 1.04 1.54
N ASP A 81 -2.63 1.63 2.71
CA ASP A 81 -2.67 3.07 2.90
C ASP A 81 -1.26 3.63 2.70
N ILE A 82 -1.11 4.49 1.69
CA ILE A 82 0.14 5.09 1.25
C ILE A 82 0.14 6.55 1.66
N ASN A 83 0.97 6.92 2.62
CA ASN A 83 1.19 8.31 2.97
C ASN A 83 2.38 8.86 2.18
N ILE A 84 2.16 9.98 1.50
CA ILE A 84 3.16 10.67 0.70
C ILE A 84 2.97 12.18 0.81
N THR A 85 4.08 12.89 0.72
CA THR A 85 4.11 14.35 0.65
C THR A 85 4.38 14.76 -0.79
N PHE A 86 3.50 15.57 -1.36
CA PHE A 86 3.73 16.08 -2.71
C PHE A 86 4.91 17.04 -2.76
N PRO A 87 5.79 16.95 -3.77
CA PRO A 87 6.89 17.89 -3.92
C PRO A 87 6.36 19.31 -4.16
N THR A 88 7.12 20.31 -3.73
CA THR A 88 6.77 21.73 -3.86
C THR A 88 6.68 22.22 -5.31
N ASN A 89 7.24 21.46 -6.26
CA ASN A 89 7.20 21.72 -7.70
C ASN A 89 6.13 20.89 -8.43
N TYR A 90 5.15 20.36 -7.69
CA TYR A 90 3.99 19.70 -8.29
C TYR A 90 2.92 20.74 -8.68
N TYR A 91 1.72 20.28 -9.04
CA TYR A 91 0.59 21.19 -9.26
C TYR A 91 0.41 22.14 -8.06
N PRO A 92 0.26 23.45 -8.26
CA PRO A 92 0.27 24.46 -7.19
C PRO A 92 -0.83 24.23 -6.13
N GLU A 93 -1.90 23.52 -6.46
CA GLU A 93 -2.98 23.17 -5.53
C GLU A 93 -2.63 22.00 -4.59
N LEU A 94 -1.66 21.17 -4.96
CA LEU A 94 -1.23 19.97 -4.24
C LEU A 94 0.23 20.05 -3.75
N ALA A 95 1.00 21.04 -4.20
CA ALA A 95 2.40 21.22 -3.84
C ALA A 95 2.60 21.37 -2.32
N GLY A 96 3.47 20.53 -1.75
CA GLY A 96 3.81 20.55 -0.32
C GLY A 96 2.69 20.06 0.61
N GLN A 97 1.69 19.37 0.07
CA GLN A 97 0.57 18.84 0.87
C GLN A 97 0.82 17.38 1.24
N ASP A 98 0.55 17.04 2.49
CA ASP A 98 0.54 15.67 2.97
C ASP A 98 -0.81 15.03 2.66
N VAL A 99 -0.78 13.88 2.01
CA VAL A 99 -1.98 13.15 1.65
C VAL A 99 -1.84 11.67 1.97
N VAL A 100 -2.99 11.02 2.16
CA VAL A 100 -3.10 9.58 2.35
C VAL A 100 -3.85 9.01 1.15
N PHE A 101 -3.20 8.13 0.41
CA PHE A 101 -3.80 7.39 -0.68
C PHE A 101 -4.15 5.98 -0.22
N LYS A 102 -5.43 5.63 -0.25
CA LYS A 102 -5.85 4.24 -0.09
C LYS A 102 -5.73 3.56 -1.44
N VAL A 103 -4.80 2.63 -1.60
CA VAL A 103 -4.51 1.95 -2.87
C VAL A 103 -4.88 0.49 -2.78
N THR A 104 -5.61 0.00 -3.77
CA THR A 104 -6.01 -1.40 -3.93
C THR A 104 -5.47 -1.92 -5.25
N VAL A 105 -4.69 -3.01 -5.22
CA VAL A 105 -4.20 -3.65 -6.44
C VAL A 105 -5.29 -4.58 -6.96
N GLN A 106 -5.87 -4.26 -8.11
CA GLN A 106 -6.87 -5.10 -8.76
C GLN A 106 -6.25 -6.17 -9.64
N ASP A 107 -5.18 -5.82 -10.34
CA ASP A 107 -4.47 -6.71 -11.26
C ASP A 107 -3.00 -6.32 -11.40
N ILE A 108 -2.17 -7.26 -11.85
CA ILE A 108 -0.74 -7.04 -12.14
C ILE A 108 -0.47 -7.61 -13.53
N ILE A 109 -0.14 -6.72 -14.46
CA ILE A 109 0.18 -6.99 -15.86
C ILE A 109 1.71 -6.95 -15.99
N LYS A 110 2.30 -8.06 -16.43
CA LYS A 110 3.76 -8.18 -16.70
C LYS A 110 4.07 -7.91 -18.17
#